data_AF-A0A2N9EJH8-F1
#
_entry.id   AF-A0A2N9EJH8-F1
#
_cell.length_a   1.000
_cell.length_b   1.000
_cell.length_c   1.000
_cell.angle_alpha   90.00
_cell.angle_beta   90.00
_cell.angle_gamma   90.00
#
_symmetry.space_group_name_H-M   'P 1'
#
loop_
_entity.id
_entity.type
_entity.pdbx_description
1 polymer ?
#
loop_
_entity_poly.entity_id
_entity_poly.type
_entity_poly.pdbx_seq_one_letter_code
_entity_poly.pdbx_strand_id
1 'polypeptide(L)'
;MCVSRFDETVFPFHKISSSPSLNQPPVHSQSSNPAWLSTLLYFHPCSVPSILGAPPCSNTTPDTLVPHIPVSMPSTALARKKQVLLTTTAPDYLHTEPPSFAIARHIPQWHDAMASEFAALQRQSTWSLVPPSPDQHVIGCHWVFKLKRNPDGSVARYKARLVAKGNHQMPGIDFDETFSPVVKPATVRLMLSIAAQHQWSLRQLDVSNAFLHGSLKECVYMRQPPGFVDTASPSHVCFLHKSIYGLRQAPRAWFEKFSSHLLTIGFIASQADPSLFSHCGTRK
;
A
#
# COMPACT_ATOMS: atom_id res chain seq x y z
N MET A 1 9.72 -16.77 16.27
CA MET A 1 9.12 -16.42 14.96
C MET A 1 10.07 -16.88 13.88
N CYS A 2 9.68 -17.84 13.06
CA CYS A 2 10.47 -18.27 11.90
C CYS A 2 9.86 -17.61 10.66
N VAL A 3 10.64 -16.82 9.93
CA VAL A 3 10.20 -16.20 8.67
C VAL A 3 10.62 -17.14 7.55
N SER A 4 9.71 -18.00 7.10
CA SER A 4 9.92 -18.84 5.92
C SER A 4 9.46 -18.11 4.66
N ARG A 5 10.28 -18.12 3.62
CA ARG A 5 9.93 -17.59 2.28
C ARG A 5 8.86 -18.50 1.66
N PHE A 6 7.75 -17.91 1.26
CA PHE A 6 6.64 -18.60 0.58
C PHE A 6 7.01 -18.88 -0.88
N ASP A 7 6.64 -20.05 -1.40
CA ASP A 7 6.78 -20.41 -2.82
C ASP A 7 5.51 -20.01 -3.58
N GLU A 8 5.63 -18.98 -4.40
CA GLU A 8 4.54 -18.39 -5.18
C GLU A 8 4.04 -19.28 -6.32
N THR A 9 4.76 -20.35 -6.66
CA THR A 9 4.41 -21.25 -7.78
C THR A 9 3.34 -22.30 -7.43
N VAL A 10 2.97 -22.43 -6.16
CA VAL A 10 2.07 -23.49 -5.65
C VAL A 10 0.64 -22.97 -5.37
N PHE A 11 0.32 -21.75 -5.79
CA PHE A 11 -0.99 -21.14 -5.58
C PHE A 11 -1.88 -21.18 -6.85
N PRO A 12 -3.13 -21.70 -6.80
CA PRO A 12 -3.77 -22.48 -5.74
C PRO A 12 -3.54 -23.99 -5.94
N PHE A 13 -3.32 -24.72 -4.85
CA PHE A 13 -2.99 -26.14 -4.84
C PHE A 13 -3.88 -26.99 -5.78
N HIS A 14 -3.27 -27.63 -6.79
CA HIS A 14 -3.90 -28.76 -7.46
C HIS A 14 -4.01 -29.94 -6.49
N LYS A 15 -5.22 -30.50 -6.41
CA LYS A 15 -5.68 -31.55 -5.50
C LYS A 15 -4.66 -32.69 -5.29
N ILE A 16 -4.30 -32.95 -4.03
CA ILE A 16 -3.90 -34.30 -3.61
C ILE A 16 -5.20 -35.09 -3.45
N SER A 17 -5.45 -35.99 -4.40
CA SER A 17 -6.59 -36.90 -4.38
C SER A 17 -6.43 -37.95 -3.28
N SER A 18 -7.43 -38.09 -2.40
CA SER A 18 -7.71 -39.37 -1.74
C SER A 18 -9.20 -39.45 -1.39
N SER A 19 -9.84 -40.47 -1.96
CA SER A 19 -11.26 -40.84 -1.79
C SER A 19 -11.58 -41.38 -0.39
N PRO A 20 -12.85 -41.30 0.09
CA PRO A 20 -13.21 -41.62 1.47
C PRO A 20 -13.75 -43.06 1.62
N SER A 21 -13.55 -43.66 2.79
CA SER A 21 -14.37 -44.77 3.28
C SER A 21 -15.05 -44.41 4.60
N LEU A 22 -16.34 -44.72 4.63
CA LEU A 22 -17.36 -44.47 5.63
C LEU A 22 -17.13 -45.25 6.94
N ASN A 23 -17.35 -44.65 8.12
CA ASN A 23 -18.24 -45.18 9.17
C ASN A 23 -18.23 -44.38 10.50
N GLN A 24 -19.43 -43.86 10.81
CA GLN A 24 -20.18 -43.66 12.06
C GLN A 24 -19.57 -43.14 13.41
N PRO A 25 -20.39 -42.40 14.22
CA PRO A 25 -20.09 -41.81 15.56
C PRO A 25 -20.47 -42.82 16.69
N PRO A 26 -20.54 -42.56 18.04
CA PRO A 26 -20.80 -41.28 18.77
C PRO A 26 -20.22 -41.12 20.22
N VAL A 27 -20.68 -40.05 20.90
CA VAL A 27 -21.13 -39.96 22.33
C VAL A 27 -20.44 -38.90 23.22
N HIS A 28 -21.34 -38.12 23.84
CA HIS A 28 -21.26 -37.16 24.94
C HIS A 28 -20.24 -37.36 26.06
N SER A 29 -19.77 -36.23 26.61
CA SER A 29 -19.83 -35.99 28.06
C SER A 29 -19.78 -34.49 28.39
N GLN A 30 -20.76 -34.05 29.16
CA GLN A 30 -20.84 -32.75 29.84
C GLN A 30 -19.75 -32.63 30.91
N SER A 31 -19.27 -31.41 31.18
CA SER A 31 -18.82 -31.02 32.52
C SER A 31 -18.68 -29.50 32.64
N SER A 32 -19.63 -28.91 33.35
CA SER A 32 -19.47 -27.95 34.45
C SER A 32 -18.29 -26.96 34.46
N ASN A 33 -18.65 -25.68 34.39
CA ASN A 33 -17.87 -24.54 34.88
C ASN A 33 -17.66 -24.60 36.40
N PRO A 34 -16.54 -24.07 36.91
CA PRO A 34 -16.53 -23.38 38.19
C PRO A 34 -16.40 -21.87 38.01
N ALA A 35 -17.28 -21.15 38.72
CA ALA A 35 -17.23 -19.70 38.92
C ALA A 35 -15.90 -19.29 39.56
N TRP A 36 -15.26 -18.22 39.06
CA TRP A 36 -14.30 -17.33 39.78
C TRP A 36 -13.87 -16.09 38.95
N LEU A 37 -14.73 -15.57 38.05
CA LEU A 37 -14.44 -14.33 37.30
C LEU A 37 -15.50 -13.23 37.49
N SER A 38 -16.23 -13.24 38.61
CA SER A 38 -17.20 -12.20 38.97
C SER A 38 -16.61 -11.03 39.77
N THR A 39 -15.34 -10.66 39.58
CA THR A 39 -14.75 -9.56 40.37
C THR A 39 -13.69 -8.74 39.63
N LEU A 40 -14.00 -8.19 38.45
CA LEU A 40 -13.26 -7.02 37.90
C LEU A 40 -14.15 -6.11 37.04
N LEU A 41 -15.33 -5.74 37.55
CA LEU A 41 -16.11 -4.63 37.01
C LEU A 41 -16.42 -3.63 38.14
N TYR A 42 -15.41 -2.84 38.49
CA TYR A 42 -15.61 -1.53 39.10
C TYR A 42 -14.88 -0.51 38.23
N PHE A 43 -15.62 0.07 37.29
CA PHE A 43 -15.21 1.26 36.57
C PHE A 43 -15.51 2.47 37.47
N HIS A 44 -14.48 3.15 37.96
CA HIS A 44 -14.60 4.56 38.33
C HIS A 44 -14.14 5.44 37.15
N PRO A 45 -14.93 6.45 36.76
CA PRO A 45 -14.55 7.39 35.72
C PRO A 45 -13.53 8.39 36.27
N CYS A 46 -12.31 8.37 35.73
CA CYS A 46 -11.34 9.43 35.99
C CYS A 46 -11.58 10.61 35.05
N SER A 47 -12.02 11.71 35.65
CA SER A 47 -12.09 13.06 35.10
C SER A 47 -10.70 13.58 34.72
N VAL A 48 -10.59 14.20 33.55
CA VAL A 48 -9.39 14.90 33.08
C VAL A 48 -9.44 16.36 33.56
N PRO A 49 -8.39 16.94 34.17
CA PRO A 49 -8.33 18.36 34.41
C PRO A 49 -7.83 19.10 33.15
N SER A 50 -8.66 20.02 32.64
CA SER A 50 -8.29 21.03 31.64
C SER A 50 -7.68 22.25 32.34
N ILE A 51 -6.44 22.65 32.01
CA ILE A 51 -5.93 24.00 32.31
C ILE A 51 -5.01 24.49 31.18
N LEU A 52 -5.21 25.78 30.84
CA LEU A 52 -4.50 26.71 29.92
C LEU A 52 -4.87 26.58 28.43
N GLY A 53 -5.58 27.51 27.79
CA GLY A 53 -5.87 28.93 28.08
C GLY A 53 -5.38 29.78 26.90
N ALA A 54 -6.31 30.31 26.09
CA ALA A 54 -6.03 31.13 24.91
C ALA A 54 -5.51 32.53 25.29
N PRO A 55 -4.63 33.17 24.49
CA PRO A 55 -4.30 34.57 24.67
C PRO A 55 -5.26 35.49 23.89
N PRO A 56 -5.58 36.70 24.41
CA PRO A 56 -6.51 37.63 23.78
C PRO A 56 -5.85 38.61 22.80
N CYS A 57 -6.63 39.07 21.83
CA CYS A 57 -6.39 40.27 21.04
C CYS A 57 -6.62 41.54 21.87
N SER A 58 -5.79 42.56 21.67
CA SER A 58 -6.17 43.96 21.89
C SER A 58 -5.34 44.91 21.01
N ASN A 59 -6.07 45.83 20.37
CA ASN A 59 -5.62 46.93 19.54
C ASN A 59 -5.06 48.07 20.39
N THR A 60 -4.00 48.75 19.91
CA THR A 60 -3.77 50.18 20.15
C THR A 60 -2.85 50.81 19.10
N THR A 61 -3.41 51.68 18.26
CA THR A 61 -2.77 52.89 17.66
C THR A 61 -2.98 54.07 18.63
N PRO A 62 -2.27 55.23 18.60
CA PRO A 62 -1.79 55.96 17.41
C PRO A 62 -0.42 56.67 17.55
N ASP A 63 0.16 57.15 16.44
CA ASP A 63 0.47 58.59 16.24
C ASP A 63 1.23 58.89 14.94
N THR A 64 0.93 60.09 14.42
CA THR A 64 1.24 60.62 13.09
C THR A 64 2.36 61.65 13.16
N LEU A 65 3.40 61.60 12.30
CA LEU A 65 4.17 62.80 11.88
C LEU A 65 4.82 62.63 10.48
N VAL A 66 4.90 63.75 9.77
CA VAL A 66 5.02 64.02 8.31
C VAL A 66 6.51 64.26 7.90
N PRO A 67 6.91 64.35 6.59
CA PRO A 67 8.18 63.84 6.08
C PRO A 67 9.31 64.87 5.94
N HIS A 68 10.55 64.38 5.84
CA HIS A 68 11.70 65.16 5.37
C HIS A 68 12.49 64.41 4.30
N ILE A 69 12.59 65.04 3.12
CA ILE A 69 13.53 64.69 2.03
C ILE A 69 14.85 65.41 2.30
N PRO A 70 15.99 64.74 2.10
CA PRO A 70 17.18 65.41 1.56
C PRO A 70 17.68 64.76 0.27
N VAL A 71 18.14 65.61 -0.64
CA VAL A 71 18.70 65.30 -1.96
C VAL A 71 20.22 65.12 -1.89
N SER A 72 20.71 64.17 -2.70
CA SER A 72 22.07 64.00 -3.29
C SER A 72 23.29 63.64 -2.43
N MET A 73 23.97 62.53 -2.79
CA MET A 73 25.23 62.50 -3.58
C MET A 73 25.50 61.04 -4.06
N PRO A 74 26.10 60.81 -5.24
CA PRO A 74 26.34 59.46 -5.76
C PRO A 74 27.66 58.91 -5.23
N SER A 75 27.61 57.86 -4.41
CA SER A 75 28.80 57.03 -4.15
C SER A 75 28.73 55.81 -5.05
N THR A 76 29.69 55.73 -5.97
CA THR A 76 30.01 54.55 -6.77
C THR A 76 30.37 53.38 -5.85
N ALA A 77 29.35 52.67 -5.37
CA ALA A 77 29.52 51.36 -4.76
C ALA A 77 29.64 50.33 -5.88
N LEU A 78 30.86 49.82 -6.06
CA LEU A 78 31.17 48.69 -6.92
C LEU A 78 30.17 47.57 -6.60
N ALA A 79 29.22 47.32 -7.52
CA ALA A 79 28.31 46.20 -7.41
C ALA A 79 29.14 44.92 -7.50
N ARG A 80 29.56 44.40 -6.35
CA ARG A 80 30.14 43.09 -6.23
C ARG A 80 29.02 42.13 -6.62
N LYS A 81 28.97 41.75 -7.89
CA LYS A 81 28.19 40.59 -8.35
C LYS A 81 28.61 39.46 -7.41
N LYS A 82 27.77 39.12 -6.44
CA LYS A 82 27.82 37.81 -5.81
C LYS A 82 27.53 36.85 -6.94
N GLN A 83 28.59 36.36 -7.54
CA GLN A 83 28.56 35.19 -8.40
C GLN A 83 28.15 34.08 -7.45
N VAL A 84 26.83 33.85 -7.33
CA VAL A 84 26.31 32.64 -6.74
C VAL A 84 26.77 31.56 -7.69
N LEU A 85 27.90 30.94 -7.34
CA LEU A 85 28.33 29.70 -7.95
C LEU A 85 27.22 28.70 -7.61
N LEU A 86 26.28 28.54 -8.54
CA LEU A 86 25.37 27.40 -8.55
C LEU A 86 26.23 26.19 -8.86
N THR A 87 26.89 25.63 -7.84
CA THR A 87 27.42 24.28 -7.88
C THR A 87 26.21 23.36 -8.06
N THR A 88 25.84 23.12 -9.32
CA THR A 88 24.86 22.11 -9.69
C THR A 88 25.56 20.77 -9.58
N THR A 89 25.84 20.35 -8.35
CA THR A 89 26.23 18.96 -8.08
C THR A 89 24.96 18.15 -8.32
N ALA A 90 24.81 17.60 -9.53
CA ALA A 90 23.72 16.69 -9.81
C ALA A 90 23.76 15.58 -8.73
N PRO A 91 22.67 15.36 -7.98
CA PRO A 91 22.66 14.36 -6.92
C PRO A 91 22.93 12.97 -7.52
N ASP A 92 23.74 12.19 -6.82
CA ASP A 92 24.03 10.82 -7.22
C ASP A 92 22.83 9.92 -6.91
N TYR A 93 22.11 9.58 -7.98
CA TYR A 93 20.91 8.73 -7.95
C TYR A 93 21.23 7.23 -7.88
N LEU A 94 22.50 6.82 -7.74
CA LEU A 94 22.85 5.48 -7.30
C LEU A 94 22.64 5.31 -5.78
N HIS A 95 22.73 6.41 -5.03
CA HIS A 95 22.60 6.39 -3.58
C HIS A 95 21.32 7.07 -3.06
N THR A 96 20.52 7.64 -3.96
CA THR A 96 19.25 8.33 -3.65
C THR A 96 18.16 7.98 -4.65
N GLU A 97 16.89 8.12 -4.25
CA GLU A 97 15.77 7.87 -5.17
C GLU A 97 15.63 8.97 -6.25
N PRO A 98 15.55 8.61 -7.53
CA PRO A 98 15.27 9.58 -8.59
C PRO A 98 13.83 10.08 -8.47
N PRO A 99 13.59 11.40 -8.64
CA PRO A 99 12.26 11.98 -8.47
C PRO A 99 11.33 11.70 -9.67
N SER A 100 11.88 11.28 -10.81
CA SER A 100 11.10 11.06 -12.02
C SER A 100 11.69 9.97 -12.91
N PHE A 101 10.82 9.40 -13.74
CA PHE A 101 11.20 8.47 -14.81
C PHE A 101 12.26 9.07 -15.76
N ALA A 102 12.15 10.36 -16.08
CA ALA A 102 13.05 11.03 -17.02
C ALA A 102 14.53 10.95 -16.60
N ILE A 103 14.79 10.95 -15.29
CA ILE A 103 16.12 10.76 -14.72
C ILE A 103 16.44 9.27 -14.62
N ALA A 104 15.52 8.49 -14.04
CA ALA A 104 15.72 7.07 -13.75
C ALA A 104 16.05 6.23 -14.99
N ARG A 105 15.45 6.54 -16.16
CA ARG A 105 15.65 5.80 -17.41
C ARG A 105 17.09 5.80 -17.92
N HIS A 106 17.89 6.79 -17.51
CA HIS A 106 19.30 6.90 -17.93
C HIS A 106 20.25 6.15 -16.99
N ILE A 107 19.75 5.59 -15.90
CA ILE A 107 20.54 4.88 -14.89
C ILE A 107 20.22 3.38 -14.99
N PRO A 108 21.20 2.53 -15.35
CA PRO A 108 20.97 1.10 -15.61
C PRO A 108 20.26 0.38 -14.46
N GLN A 109 20.66 0.62 -13.20
CA GLN A 109 20.11 -0.05 -12.03
C GLN A 109 18.62 0.25 -11.83
N TRP A 110 18.18 1.47 -12.14
CA TRP A 110 16.76 1.84 -12.07
C TRP A 110 15.99 1.33 -13.29
N HIS A 111 16.61 1.34 -14.46
CA HIS A 111 16.03 0.75 -15.67
C HIS A 111 15.75 -0.75 -15.49
N ASP A 112 16.72 -1.50 -14.97
CA ASP A 112 16.57 -2.93 -14.71
C ASP A 112 15.48 -3.21 -13.67
N ALA A 113 15.37 -2.36 -12.64
CA ALA A 113 14.28 -2.45 -11.67
C ALA A 113 12.90 -2.19 -12.31
N MET A 114 12.79 -1.24 -13.25
CA MET A 114 11.56 -1.01 -14.01
C MET A 114 11.24 -2.18 -14.94
N ALA A 115 12.24 -2.73 -15.62
CA ALA A 115 12.08 -3.88 -16.51
C ALA A 115 11.62 -5.12 -15.74
N SER A 116 12.16 -5.35 -14.54
CA SER A 116 11.75 -6.44 -13.65
C SER A 116 10.29 -6.32 -13.21
N GLU A 117 9.87 -5.11 -12.81
CA GLU A 117 8.47 -4.83 -12.46
C GLU A 117 7.55 -5.01 -13.69
N PHE A 118 7.93 -4.47 -14.85
CA PHE A 118 7.18 -4.62 -16.09
C PHE A 118 7.02 -6.09 -16.49
N ALA A 119 8.09 -6.89 -16.39
CA ALA A 119 8.04 -8.32 -16.66
C ALA A 119 7.10 -9.07 -15.69
N ALA A 120 7.04 -8.66 -14.42
CA ALA A 120 6.09 -9.23 -13.46
C ALA A 120 4.62 -8.92 -13.85
N LEU A 121 4.34 -7.70 -14.29
CA LEU A 121 3.02 -7.27 -14.78
C LEU A 121 2.60 -8.06 -16.03
N GLN A 122 3.54 -8.26 -16.97
CA GLN A 122 3.30 -9.05 -18.18
C GLN A 122 3.03 -10.52 -17.85
N ARG A 123 3.84 -11.14 -16.98
CA ARG A 123 3.67 -12.54 -16.55
C ARG A 123 2.32 -12.77 -15.89
N GLN A 124 1.85 -11.78 -15.14
CA GLN A 124 0.57 -11.83 -14.46
C GLN A 124 -0.60 -11.46 -15.39
N SER A 125 -0.34 -11.16 -16.67
CA SER A 125 -1.35 -10.73 -17.65
C SER A 125 -2.21 -9.59 -17.10
N THR A 126 -1.56 -8.61 -16.48
CA THR A 126 -2.26 -7.52 -15.78
C THR A 126 -3.14 -6.70 -16.71
N TRP A 127 -2.77 -6.58 -17.99
CA TRP A 127 -3.55 -5.88 -19.00
C TRP A 127 -3.41 -6.49 -20.39
N SER A 128 -4.32 -6.13 -21.29
CA SER A 128 -4.16 -6.28 -22.74
C SER A 128 -4.08 -4.91 -23.40
N LEU A 129 -3.35 -4.81 -24.51
CA LEU A 129 -3.35 -3.60 -25.33
C LEU A 129 -4.58 -3.57 -26.23
N VAL A 130 -5.29 -2.45 -26.24
CA VAL A 130 -6.49 -2.22 -27.06
C VAL A 130 -6.43 -0.85 -27.73
N PRO A 131 -7.02 -0.69 -28.92
CA PRO A 131 -7.12 0.61 -29.55
C PRO A 131 -7.93 1.56 -28.65
N PRO A 132 -7.53 2.84 -28.53
CA PRO A 132 -8.26 3.80 -27.73
C PRO A 132 -9.62 4.11 -28.37
N SER A 133 -10.67 4.18 -27.55
CA SER A 133 -11.97 4.72 -27.96
C SER A 133 -12.18 6.11 -27.37
N PRO A 134 -12.80 7.06 -28.10
CA PRO A 134 -13.07 8.41 -27.59
C PRO A 134 -13.94 8.44 -26.33
N ASP A 135 -14.77 7.41 -26.11
CA ASP A 135 -15.69 7.34 -24.98
C ASP A 135 -15.04 6.72 -23.72
N GLN A 136 -13.78 6.27 -23.81
CA GLN A 136 -13.07 5.65 -22.70
C GLN A 136 -12.36 6.70 -21.85
N HIS A 137 -12.58 6.63 -20.54
CA HIS A 137 -11.79 7.39 -19.60
C HIS A 137 -10.43 6.70 -19.37
N VAL A 138 -9.36 7.29 -19.90
CA VAL A 138 -8.00 6.72 -19.83
C VAL A 138 -7.18 7.41 -18.75
N ILE A 139 -6.86 6.69 -17.67
CA ILE A 139 -6.03 7.21 -16.58
C ILE A 139 -4.54 7.15 -16.93
N GLY A 140 -3.75 8.04 -16.33
CA GLY A 140 -2.30 7.99 -16.44
C GLY A 140 -1.67 6.99 -15.47
N CYS A 141 -0.36 6.78 -15.62
CA CYS A 141 0.48 6.05 -14.66
C CYS A 141 1.82 6.77 -14.48
N HIS A 142 2.57 6.36 -13.46
CA HIS A 142 3.92 6.85 -13.19
C HIS A 142 4.75 5.80 -12.44
N TRP A 143 6.06 5.97 -12.47
CA TRP A 143 7.00 5.13 -11.74
C TRP A 143 7.29 5.72 -10.37
N VAL A 144 7.27 4.86 -9.35
CA VAL A 144 7.73 5.18 -7.99
C VAL A 144 8.98 4.38 -7.68
N PHE A 145 10.03 5.08 -7.27
CA PHE A 145 11.33 4.50 -6.99
C PHE A 145 11.58 4.43 -5.49
N LYS A 146 12.20 3.34 -5.04
CA LYS A 146 12.62 3.17 -3.66
C LYS A 146 13.95 2.44 -3.58
N LEU A 147 14.89 3.02 -2.83
CA LEU A 147 16.15 2.36 -2.53
C LEU A 147 15.97 1.53 -1.26
N LYS A 148 16.32 0.24 -1.34
CA LYS A 148 16.39 -0.64 -0.17
C LYS A 148 17.84 -0.74 0.26
N ARG A 149 18.10 -0.46 1.53
CA ARG A 149 19.43 -0.50 2.14
C ARG A 149 19.53 -1.65 3.12
N ASN A 150 20.73 -2.20 3.23
CA ASN A 150 21.10 -3.16 4.26
C ASN A 150 21.31 -2.43 5.60
N PRO A 151 21.36 -3.15 6.73
CA PRO A 151 21.65 -2.56 8.05
C PRO A 151 22.99 -1.80 8.10
N ASP A 152 23.97 -2.20 7.30
CA ASP A 152 25.27 -1.53 7.15
C ASP A 152 25.23 -0.25 6.31
N GLY A 153 24.06 0.10 5.75
CA GLY A 153 23.86 1.28 4.91
C GLY A 153 24.14 1.08 3.42
N SER A 154 24.68 -0.08 3.01
CA SER A 154 24.91 -0.41 1.60
C SER A 154 23.60 -0.61 0.83
N VAL A 155 23.63 -0.44 -0.49
CA VAL A 155 22.45 -0.64 -1.35
C VAL A 155 22.16 -2.12 -1.50
N ALA A 156 21.04 -2.56 -0.94
CA ALA A 156 20.57 -3.93 -1.03
C ALA A 156 19.83 -4.21 -2.34
N ARG A 157 18.97 -3.27 -2.77
CA ARG A 157 18.12 -3.43 -3.96
C ARG A 157 17.54 -2.09 -4.43
N TYR A 158 17.52 -1.92 -5.74
CA TYR A 158 16.74 -0.89 -6.42
C TYR A 158 15.32 -1.42 -6.67
N LYS A 159 14.30 -0.67 -6.25
CA LYS A 159 12.90 -1.06 -6.43
C LYS A 159 12.15 0.02 -7.21
N ALA A 160 11.63 -0.35 -8.37
CA ALA A 160 10.66 0.45 -9.10
C ALA A 160 9.28 -0.18 -8.96
N ARG A 161 8.23 0.63 -8.97
CA ARG A 161 6.84 0.18 -9.06
C ARG A 161 6.09 1.03 -10.06
N LEU A 162 5.27 0.40 -10.89
CA LEU A 162 4.32 1.09 -11.72
C LEU A 162 3.07 1.41 -10.90
N VAL A 163 2.67 2.68 -10.89
CA VAL A 163 1.54 3.17 -10.10
C VAL A 163 0.56 3.91 -11.00
N ALA A 164 -0.68 3.42 -11.04
CA ALA A 164 -1.79 4.12 -11.68
C ALA A 164 -2.09 5.45 -10.97
N LYS A 165 -2.51 6.45 -11.74
CA LYS A 165 -3.00 7.72 -11.19
C LYS A 165 -4.45 7.58 -10.72
N GLY A 166 -4.68 6.84 -9.63
CA GLY A 166 -6.04 6.62 -9.11
C GLY A 166 -6.71 7.88 -8.59
N ASN A 167 -5.96 8.95 -8.33
CA ASN A 167 -6.53 10.28 -8.07
C ASN A 167 -7.24 10.88 -9.29
N HIS A 168 -6.95 10.39 -10.49
CA HIS A 168 -7.67 10.77 -11.70
C HIS A 168 -8.86 9.85 -11.99
N GLN A 169 -9.08 8.77 -11.23
CA GLN A 169 -10.23 7.89 -11.44
C GLN A 169 -11.55 8.57 -11.04
N MET A 170 -12.62 8.26 -11.77
CA MET A 170 -13.97 8.78 -11.55
C MET A 170 -14.88 7.70 -10.94
N PRO A 171 -15.57 7.99 -9.80
CA PRO A 171 -16.58 7.08 -9.24
C PRO A 171 -17.72 6.84 -10.24
N GLY A 172 -18.20 5.60 -10.32
CA GLY A 172 -19.26 5.18 -11.26
C GLY A 172 -18.80 5.01 -12.70
N ILE A 173 -17.52 5.26 -13.00
CA ILE A 173 -16.88 4.98 -14.30
C ILE A 173 -15.76 3.97 -14.11
N ASP A 174 -14.76 4.30 -13.29
CA ASP A 174 -13.57 3.46 -13.12
C ASP A 174 -13.62 2.55 -11.88
N PHE A 175 -14.54 2.84 -10.95
CA PHE A 175 -14.79 2.05 -9.74
C PHE A 175 -16.15 2.40 -9.15
N ASP A 176 -16.78 1.42 -8.49
CA ASP A 176 -18.00 1.63 -7.72
C ASP A 176 -17.71 1.66 -6.21
N GLU A 177 -16.97 0.66 -5.72
CA GLU A 177 -16.67 0.51 -4.29
C GLU A 177 -15.17 0.33 -4.04
N THR A 178 -14.63 1.11 -3.10
CA THR A 178 -13.18 1.12 -2.80
C THR A 178 -12.85 0.57 -1.43
N PHE A 179 -13.86 0.37 -0.58
CA PHE A 179 -13.64 -0.04 0.80
C PHE A 179 -13.07 -1.46 0.85
N SER A 180 -11.99 -1.61 1.63
CA SER A 180 -11.37 -2.87 1.98
C SER A 180 -11.25 -2.97 3.49
N PRO A 181 -11.66 -4.09 4.11
CA PRO A 181 -11.43 -4.31 5.53
C PRO A 181 -9.95 -4.22 5.89
N VAL A 182 -9.68 -3.71 7.09
CA VAL A 182 -8.36 -3.69 7.73
C VAL A 182 -8.50 -4.36 9.08
N VAL A 183 -7.54 -5.22 9.41
CA VAL A 183 -7.53 -5.91 10.71
C VAL A 183 -7.50 -4.91 11.85
N LYS A 184 -8.38 -5.10 12.84
CA LYS A 184 -8.43 -4.22 14.00
C LYS A 184 -7.22 -4.50 14.90
N PRO A 185 -6.54 -3.47 15.45
CA PRO A 185 -5.45 -3.68 16.41
C PRO A 185 -5.85 -4.51 17.64
N ALA A 186 -7.12 -4.42 18.07
CA ALA A 186 -7.66 -5.25 19.14
C ALA A 186 -7.64 -6.75 18.79
N THR A 187 -8.01 -7.11 17.56
CA THR A 187 -7.96 -8.49 17.04
C THR A 187 -6.54 -9.01 17.04
N VAL A 188 -5.57 -8.22 16.56
CA VAL A 188 -4.16 -8.61 16.58
C VAL A 188 -3.67 -8.87 18.00
N ARG A 189 -3.94 -7.95 18.94
CA ARG A 189 -3.55 -8.12 20.35
C ARG A 189 -4.17 -9.37 20.97
N LEU A 190 -5.47 -9.59 20.75
CA LEU A 190 -6.18 -10.77 21.26
C LEU A 190 -5.55 -12.06 20.74
N MET A 191 -5.28 -12.16 19.42
CA MET A 191 -4.66 -13.34 18.83
C MET A 191 -3.25 -13.60 19.38
N LEU A 192 -2.46 -12.54 19.60
CA LEU A 192 -1.13 -12.67 20.23
C LEU A 192 -1.23 -13.14 21.69
N SER A 193 -2.18 -12.62 22.47
CA SER A 193 -2.41 -13.03 23.86
C SER A 193 -2.83 -14.50 23.95
N ILE A 194 -3.77 -14.95 23.12
CA ILE A 194 -4.20 -16.36 23.05
C ILE A 194 -3.01 -17.24 22.66
N ALA A 195 -2.25 -16.85 21.64
CA ALA A 195 -1.08 -17.61 21.21
C ALA A 195 -0.02 -17.72 22.30
N ALA A 196 0.25 -16.64 23.05
CA ALA A 196 1.20 -16.68 24.16
C ALA A 196 0.71 -17.57 25.31
N GLN A 197 -0.57 -17.47 25.67
CA GLN A 197 -1.17 -18.28 26.73
C GLN A 197 -1.13 -19.78 26.40
N HIS A 198 -1.42 -20.15 25.16
CA HIS A 198 -1.45 -21.54 24.71
C HIS A 198 -0.12 -22.02 24.07
N GLN A 199 0.93 -21.21 24.12
CA GLN A 199 2.23 -21.51 23.49
C GLN A 199 2.11 -21.90 22.00
N TRP A 200 1.20 -21.24 21.26
CA TRP A 200 1.01 -21.48 19.84
C TRP A 200 2.16 -20.88 19.01
N SER A 201 2.58 -21.62 17.99
CA SER A 201 3.53 -21.12 17.00
C SER A 201 2.86 -20.09 16.09
N LEU A 202 3.49 -18.91 15.95
CA LEU A 202 3.04 -17.84 15.06
C LEU A 202 3.93 -17.77 13.82
N ARG A 203 3.28 -17.70 12.65
CA ARG A 203 3.93 -17.47 11.36
C ARG A 203 3.39 -16.20 10.72
N GLN A 204 4.30 -15.42 10.15
CA GLN A 204 3.97 -14.24 9.35
C GLN A 204 4.27 -14.55 7.88
N LEU A 205 3.35 -14.18 7.01
CA LEU A 205 3.48 -14.32 5.56
C LEU A 205 3.41 -12.92 4.94
N ASP A 206 4.34 -12.64 4.03
CA ASP A 206 4.33 -11.45 3.19
C ASP A 206 4.13 -11.92 1.74
N VAL A 207 3.07 -11.44 1.08
CA VAL A 207 2.73 -11.82 -0.28
C VAL A 207 3.33 -10.80 -1.23
N SER A 208 4.29 -11.23 -2.05
CA SER A 208 4.84 -10.37 -3.09
C SER A 208 3.75 -9.97 -4.08
N ASN A 209 3.74 -8.70 -4.49
CA ASN A 209 2.86 -8.21 -5.54
C ASN A 209 1.37 -8.48 -5.31
N ALA A 210 0.92 -8.50 -4.05
CA ALA A 210 -0.44 -8.86 -3.65
C ALA A 210 -1.55 -8.25 -4.53
N PHE A 211 -1.46 -6.95 -4.86
CA PHE A 211 -2.47 -6.29 -5.69
C PHE A 211 -2.57 -6.87 -7.10
N LEU A 212 -1.47 -7.35 -7.69
CA LEU A 212 -1.49 -7.96 -9.01
C LEU A 212 -2.29 -9.28 -9.06
N HIS A 213 -2.66 -9.85 -7.92
CA HIS A 213 -3.53 -11.03 -7.87
C HIS A 213 -5.03 -10.67 -7.80
N GLY A 214 -5.37 -9.43 -7.44
CA GLY A 214 -6.74 -8.95 -7.41
C GLY A 214 -7.29 -8.75 -8.82
N SER A 215 -8.43 -9.35 -9.13
CA SER A 215 -9.13 -9.13 -10.39
C SER A 215 -9.95 -7.84 -10.32
N LEU A 216 -9.96 -7.06 -11.39
CA LEU A 216 -10.85 -5.91 -11.52
C LEU A 216 -12.21 -6.36 -12.06
N LYS A 217 -13.29 -5.77 -11.53
CA LYS A 217 -14.65 -5.97 -12.05
C LYS A 217 -15.02 -4.87 -13.05
N GLU A 218 -14.47 -3.69 -12.83
CA GLU A 218 -14.71 -2.50 -13.63
C GLU A 218 -13.74 -2.40 -14.81
N CYS A 219 -14.16 -1.67 -15.84
CA CYS A 219 -13.36 -1.45 -17.03
C CYS A 219 -12.40 -0.27 -16.83
N VAL A 220 -11.15 -0.54 -16.41
CA VAL A 220 -10.14 0.51 -16.21
C VAL A 220 -9.16 0.55 -17.37
N TYR A 221 -9.05 1.71 -18.02
CA TYR A 221 -8.11 1.96 -19.10
C TYR A 221 -6.96 2.85 -18.63
N MET A 222 -5.73 2.45 -18.91
CA MET A 222 -4.54 3.15 -18.46
C MET A 222 -3.61 3.43 -19.65
N ARG A 223 -2.95 4.59 -19.65
CA ARG A 223 -1.85 4.85 -20.61
C ARG A 223 -0.73 3.83 -20.42
N GLN A 224 -0.07 3.51 -21.53
CA GLN A 224 1.09 2.62 -21.51
C GLN A 224 2.19 3.16 -20.58
N PRO A 225 2.94 2.30 -19.88
CA PRO A 225 3.96 2.73 -18.94
C PRO A 225 5.05 3.54 -19.63
N PRO A 226 5.48 4.70 -19.07
CA PRO A 226 6.59 5.46 -19.62
C PRO A 226 7.85 4.58 -19.72
N GLY A 227 8.47 4.55 -20.90
CA GLY A 227 9.65 3.71 -21.17
C GLY A 227 9.36 2.29 -21.66
N PHE A 228 8.09 1.85 -21.63
CA PHE A 228 7.68 0.51 -22.06
C PHE A 228 6.43 0.59 -22.95
N VAL A 229 6.44 1.55 -23.89
CA VAL A 229 5.39 1.71 -24.89
C VAL A 229 5.66 0.75 -26.04
N ASP A 230 4.61 0.06 -26.49
CA ASP A 230 4.67 -0.83 -27.65
C ASP A 230 4.96 -0.04 -28.93
N THR A 231 5.98 -0.46 -29.68
CA THR A 231 6.44 0.23 -30.89
C THR A 231 5.53 0.01 -32.09
N ALA A 232 4.84 -1.13 -32.16
CA ALA A 232 3.88 -1.42 -33.22
C ALA A 232 2.54 -0.73 -32.95
N SER A 233 2.20 -0.52 -31.68
CA SER A 233 0.93 0.04 -31.23
C SER A 233 1.11 1.20 -30.24
N PRO A 234 1.75 2.32 -30.63
CA PRO A 234 2.09 3.40 -29.71
C PRO A 234 0.88 4.17 -29.18
N SER A 235 -0.23 4.18 -29.92
CA SER A 235 -1.49 4.83 -29.53
C SER A 235 -2.39 3.96 -28.66
N HIS A 236 -2.10 2.66 -28.54
CA HIS A 236 -2.94 1.74 -27.76
C HIS A 236 -2.88 2.06 -26.27
N VAL A 237 -3.92 1.63 -25.57
CA VAL A 237 -4.05 1.78 -24.12
C VAL A 237 -4.08 0.41 -23.45
N CYS A 238 -3.65 0.36 -22.20
CA CYS A 238 -3.70 -0.83 -21.36
C CYS A 238 -5.13 -0.96 -20.79
N PHE A 239 -5.86 -1.99 -21.21
CA PHE A 239 -7.09 -2.41 -20.54
C PHE A 239 -6.74 -3.33 -19.37
N LEU A 240 -6.93 -2.87 -18.14
CA LEU A 240 -6.49 -3.57 -16.93
C LEU A 240 -7.46 -4.70 -16.56
N HIS A 241 -6.96 -5.93 -16.50
CA HIS A 241 -7.68 -7.11 -16.01
C HIS A 241 -7.47 -7.34 -14.51
N LYS A 242 -6.33 -6.88 -14.01
CA LYS A 242 -5.91 -7.05 -12.61
C LYS A 242 -5.54 -5.72 -11.99
N SER A 243 -5.71 -5.60 -10.69
CA SER A 243 -5.45 -4.37 -9.99
C SER A 243 -3.95 -4.12 -9.88
N ILE A 244 -3.56 -2.84 -9.89
CA ILE A 244 -2.20 -2.38 -9.72
C ILE A 244 -2.14 -1.32 -8.63
N TYR A 245 -0.93 -1.02 -8.16
CA TYR A 245 -0.72 0.06 -7.21
C TYR A 245 -1.33 1.37 -7.71
N GLY A 246 -1.89 2.15 -6.80
CA GLY A 246 -2.44 3.47 -7.08
C GLY A 246 -3.91 3.47 -7.50
N LEU A 247 -4.49 2.34 -7.95
CA LEU A 247 -5.94 2.27 -8.16
C LEU A 247 -6.69 2.36 -6.82
N ARG A 248 -7.82 3.07 -6.79
CA ARG A 248 -8.59 3.28 -5.56
C ARG A 248 -9.19 1.99 -5.00
N GLN A 249 -9.58 1.06 -5.87
CA GLN A 249 -10.16 -0.23 -5.51
C GLN A 249 -9.15 -1.38 -5.36
N ALA A 250 -7.85 -1.13 -5.56
CA ALA A 250 -6.83 -2.20 -5.51
C ALA A 250 -6.80 -2.99 -4.19
N PRO A 251 -6.86 -2.34 -3.00
CA PRO A 251 -6.90 -3.07 -1.73
C PRO A 251 -8.11 -4.00 -1.64
N ARG A 252 -9.28 -3.54 -2.10
CA ARG A 252 -10.51 -4.33 -2.10
C ARG A 252 -10.39 -5.54 -3.04
N ALA A 253 -9.93 -5.34 -4.27
CA ALA A 253 -9.76 -6.42 -5.24
C ALA A 253 -8.83 -7.52 -4.71
N TRP A 254 -7.77 -7.14 -3.99
CA TRP A 254 -6.91 -8.09 -3.30
C TRP A 254 -7.63 -8.81 -2.15
N PHE A 255 -8.31 -8.06 -1.27
CA PHE A 255 -9.05 -8.66 -0.15
C PHE A 255 -10.09 -9.66 -0.63
N GLU A 256 -10.89 -9.33 -1.66
CA GLU A 256 -11.88 -10.22 -2.25
C GLU A 256 -11.23 -11.49 -2.80
N LYS A 257 -10.10 -11.36 -3.53
CA LYS A 257 -9.37 -12.52 -4.05
C LYS A 257 -8.85 -13.43 -2.94
N PHE A 258 -8.21 -12.83 -1.93
CA PHE A 258 -7.59 -13.55 -0.83
C PHE A 258 -8.64 -14.22 0.07
N SER A 259 -9.65 -13.48 0.51
CA SER A 259 -10.74 -14.00 1.34
C SER A 259 -11.51 -15.11 0.62
N SER A 260 -11.86 -14.93 -0.66
CA SER A 260 -12.52 -15.97 -1.45
C SER A 260 -11.69 -17.25 -1.48
N HIS A 261 -10.37 -17.14 -1.70
CA HIS A 261 -9.50 -18.31 -1.68
C HIS A 261 -9.46 -18.99 -0.31
N LEU A 262 -9.33 -18.23 0.78
CA LEU A 262 -9.35 -18.78 2.15
C LEU A 262 -10.63 -19.59 2.41
N LEU A 263 -11.79 -19.09 1.97
CA LEU A 263 -13.06 -19.80 2.08
C LEU A 263 -13.04 -21.13 1.30
N THR A 264 -12.44 -21.16 0.09
CA THR A 264 -12.34 -22.41 -0.69
C THR A 264 -11.51 -23.50 -0.02
N ILE A 265 -10.56 -23.12 0.83
CA ILE A 265 -9.72 -24.06 1.59
C ILE A 265 -10.25 -24.29 3.03
N GLY A 266 -11.51 -23.93 3.29
CA GLY A 266 -12.24 -24.28 4.51
C GLY A 266 -12.12 -23.29 5.66
N PHE A 267 -11.49 -22.12 5.47
CA PHE A 267 -11.52 -21.09 6.50
C PHE A 267 -12.91 -20.46 6.58
N ILE A 268 -13.24 -19.94 7.76
CA ILE A 268 -14.49 -19.27 8.05
C ILE A 268 -14.18 -17.84 8.48
N ALA A 269 -14.85 -16.87 7.87
CA ALA A 269 -14.71 -15.46 8.23
C ALA A 269 -15.39 -15.17 9.59
N SER A 270 -14.73 -14.39 10.44
CA SER A 270 -15.29 -13.95 11.71
C SER A 270 -16.28 -12.81 11.52
N GLN A 271 -17.37 -12.82 12.31
CA GLN A 271 -18.33 -11.72 12.36
C GLN A 271 -17.83 -10.52 13.18
N ALA A 272 -16.85 -10.72 14.07
CA ALA A 272 -16.31 -9.66 14.91
C ALA A 272 -15.29 -8.77 14.18
N ASP A 273 -14.55 -9.36 13.23
CA ASP A 273 -13.58 -8.69 12.38
C ASP A 273 -13.54 -9.38 11.00
N PRO A 274 -13.93 -8.68 9.91
CA PRO A 274 -13.92 -9.26 8.56
C PRO A 274 -12.53 -9.68 8.06
N SER A 275 -11.46 -9.22 8.70
CA SER A 275 -10.08 -9.60 8.36
C SER A 275 -9.58 -10.81 9.16
N LEU A 276 -10.38 -11.34 10.09
CA LEU A 276 -10.05 -12.53 10.86
C LEU A 276 -10.73 -13.75 10.26
N PHE A 277 -9.92 -14.77 9.95
CA PHE A 277 -10.37 -16.06 9.46
C PHE A 277 -9.89 -17.16 10.39
N SER A 278 -10.75 -18.13 10.68
CA SER A 278 -10.40 -19.30 11.48
C SER A 278 -10.65 -20.59 10.69
N HIS A 279 -9.82 -21.59 10.93
CA HIS A 279 -9.97 -22.92 10.35
C HIS A 279 -9.77 -23.94 11.46
N CYS A 280 -10.80 -24.74 11.75
CA CYS A 280 -10.67 -25.84 12.69
C CYS A 280 -10.21 -27.08 11.91
N GLY A 281 -8.91 -27.39 11.99
CA GLY A 281 -8.43 -28.64 11.43
C GLY A 281 -8.92 -29.81 12.28
N THR A 282 -9.60 -30.78 11.69
CA THR A 282 -9.67 -32.13 12.29
C THR A 282 -8.24 -32.65 12.36
N ARG A 283 -7.70 -32.84 13.57
CA ARG A 283 -6.45 -33.59 13.74
C ARG A 283 -6.70 -34.98 13.17
N LYS A 284 -6.09 -35.29 12.04
CA LYS A 284 -5.90 -36.67 11.59
C LYS A 284 -4.64 -37.20 12.24
#